data_AF-A0A7C6X9J8-F1
#
_entry.id   AF-A0A7C6X9J8-F1
#
_cell.length_a   1.000
_cell.length_b   1.000
_cell.length_c   1.000
_cell.angle_alpha   90.00
_cell.angle_beta   90.00
_cell.angle_gamma   90.00
#
_symmetry.space_group_name_H-M   'P 1'
#
loop_
_entity.id
_entity.type
_entity.pdbx_description
1 polymer ?
#
loop_
_entity_poly.entity_id
_entity_poly.type
_entity_poly.pdbx_seq_one_letter_code
_entity_poly.pdbx_strand_id
1 'polypeptide(L)'
;MNRLKRWLILSVLLCVGVAHAADPLLISGGSDRAIPIAVVPFGWQGASALPEDIADIIGKDLRNSGTFQPIARQNMISQPAQTSEVIYRDWS
;
A
#
# COMPACT_ATOMS: atom_id res chain seq x y z
N MET A 1 28.22 19.45 -40.46
CA MET A 1 26.79 19.63 -40.13
C MET A 1 26.16 18.54 -39.23
N ASN A 2 26.81 17.40 -38.97
CA ASN A 2 26.18 16.26 -38.26
C ASN A 2 26.52 16.16 -36.76
N ARG A 3 27.57 16.85 -36.29
CA ARG A 3 27.97 16.87 -34.88
C ARG A 3 27.02 17.74 -34.06
N LEU A 4 26.72 18.96 -34.52
CA LEU A 4 25.81 19.89 -33.83
C LEU A 4 24.40 19.32 -33.68
N LYS A 5 23.85 18.68 -34.73
CA LYS A 5 22.55 18.00 -34.66
C LYS A 5 22.55 16.87 -33.62
N ARG A 6 23.64 16.10 -33.50
CA ARG A 6 23.78 15.04 -32.49
C ARG A 6 23.78 15.60 -31.06
N TRP A 7 24.50 16.70 -30.83
CA TRP A 7 24.51 17.37 -29.52
C TRP A 7 23.13 17.93 -29.16
N LEU A 8 22.43 18.50 -30.15
CA LEU A 8 21.10 19.05 -29.95
C LEU A 8 20.05 17.96 -29.70
N ILE A 9 20.17 16.79 -30.34
CA ILE A 9 19.33 15.62 -30.04
C ILE A 9 19.63 15.07 -28.65
N LEU A 10 20.90 14.98 -28.26
CA LEU A 10 21.31 14.48 -26.94
C LEU A 10 20.82 15.39 -25.81
N SER A 11 20.87 16.71 -26.00
CA SER A 11 20.35 17.67 -25.02
C SER A 11 18.83 17.58 -24.86
N VAL A 12 18.10 17.34 -25.96
CA VAL A 12 16.65 17.14 -25.89
C VAL A 12 16.31 15.83 -25.18
N LEU A 13 17.08 14.76 -25.38
CA LEU A 13 16.89 13.48 -24.69
C LEU A 13 17.15 13.56 -23.18
N LEU A 14 18.13 14.35 -22.74
CA LEU A 14 18.41 14.55 -21.31
C LEU A 14 17.33 15.36 -20.56
N CYS A 15 16.45 16.07 -21.29
CA CYS A 15 15.36 16.83 -20.71
C CYS A 15 14.06 16.03 -20.51
N VAL A 16 14.04 14.73 -20.81
CA VAL A 16 12.90 13.87 -20.49
C VAL A 16 12.95 13.56 -18.98
N GLY A 17 12.27 14.41 -18.20
CA GLY A 17 12.21 14.31 -16.75
C GLY A 17 11.54 13.02 -16.26
N VAL A 18 11.89 12.66 -15.02
CA VAL A 18 11.27 11.55 -14.27
C VAL A 18 9.81 11.88 -13.96
N ALA A 19 8.87 11.20 -14.63
CA ALA A 19 7.46 11.27 -14.30
C ALA A 19 7.19 10.45 -13.03
N HIS A 20 7.12 11.14 -11.88
CA HIS A 20 6.63 10.55 -10.63
C HIS A 20 5.10 10.66 -10.59
N ALA A 21 4.41 9.64 -11.09
CA ALA A 21 2.97 9.52 -10.88
C ALA A 21 2.72 8.78 -9.56
N ALA A 22 2.61 9.54 -8.47
CA ALA A 22 2.14 9.05 -7.18
C ALA A 22 0.85 9.78 -6.83
N ASP A 23 -0.17 9.62 -7.68
CA ASP A 23 -1.48 10.17 -7.37
C ASP A 23 -2.11 9.37 -6.22
N PRO A 24 -2.53 10.01 -5.13
CA PRO A 24 -3.30 9.33 -4.11
C PRO A 24 -4.64 8.91 -4.72
N LEU A 25 -4.87 7.60 -4.81
CA LEU A 25 -6.15 7.01 -5.20
C LEU A 25 -7.24 7.54 -4.25
N LEU A 26 -8.07 8.46 -4.75
CA LEU A 26 -9.27 8.96 -4.08
C LEU A 26 -10.45 8.08 -4.46
N ILE A 27 -10.90 7.21 -3.55
CA ILE A 27 -12.09 6.39 -3.78
C ILE A 27 -13.34 7.24 -3.53
N SER A 28 -14.00 7.66 -4.61
CA SER A 28 -15.31 8.30 -4.58
C SER A 28 -16.41 7.23 -4.62
N GLY A 29 -16.73 6.65 -3.47
CA GLY A 29 -17.87 5.74 -3.29
C GLY A 29 -17.46 4.31 -2.93
N GLY A 30 -17.53 3.99 -1.64
CA GLY A 30 -17.54 2.61 -1.17
C GLY A 30 -18.96 2.05 -1.23
N SER A 31 -19.11 0.77 -1.57
CA SER A 31 -20.38 0.06 -1.43
C SER A 31 -20.87 0.17 0.01
N ASP A 32 -22.15 0.51 0.24
CA ASP A 32 -22.81 0.49 1.57
C ASP A 32 -22.79 -0.90 2.26
N ARG A 33 -22.09 -1.89 1.68
CA ARG A 33 -21.99 -3.30 2.10
C ARG A 33 -20.56 -3.86 2.05
N ALA A 34 -19.52 -3.04 2.21
CA ALA A 34 -18.16 -3.56 2.29
C ALA A 34 -18.00 -4.52 3.50
N ILE A 35 -17.31 -5.64 3.29
CA ILE A 35 -17.13 -6.69 4.30
C ILE A 35 -16.03 -6.25 5.29
N PRO A 36 -16.32 -6.15 6.60
CA PRO A 36 -15.30 -5.84 7.60
C PRO A 36 -14.18 -6.89 7.59
N ILE A 37 -12.93 -6.44 7.61
CA ILE A 37 -11.76 -7.33 7.68
C ILE A 37 -10.65 -6.73 8.53
N ALA A 38 -9.98 -7.55 9.34
CA ALA A 38 -8.79 -7.15 10.08
C ALA A 38 -7.52 -7.56 9.33
N VAL A 39 -6.64 -6.60 9.07
CA VAL A 39 -5.29 -6.85 8.55
C VAL A 39 -4.29 -6.46 9.63
N VAL A 40 -3.84 -7.45 10.40
CA VAL A 40 -2.96 -7.23 11.55
C VAL A 40 -1.52 -6.98 11.10
N PRO A 41 -0.73 -6.18 11.86
CA PRO A 41 0.69 -5.98 11.58
C PRO A 41 1.46 -7.30 11.52
N PHE A 42 2.41 -7.41 10.58
CA PHE A 42 3.20 -8.63 10.42
C PHE A 42 4.20 -8.77 11.57
N GLY A 43 4.25 -9.96 12.18
CA GLY A 43 5.23 -10.31 13.21
C GLY A 43 6.64 -10.46 12.63
N TRP A 44 7.31 -9.34 12.37
CA TRP A 44 8.66 -9.30 11.84
C TRP A 44 9.71 -9.51 12.94
N GLN A 45 10.63 -10.45 12.73
CA GLN A 45 11.68 -10.83 13.70
C GLN A 45 13.10 -10.49 13.21
N GLY A 46 13.23 -9.77 12.09
CA GLY A 46 14.53 -9.37 11.56
C GLY A 46 15.19 -8.27 12.40
N ALA A 47 16.51 -8.14 12.29
CA ALA A 47 17.31 -7.20 13.09
C ALA A 47 17.05 -5.72 12.75
N SER A 48 16.57 -5.43 11.55
CA SER A 48 16.23 -4.07 11.10
C SER A 48 14.74 -3.95 10.88
N ALA A 49 14.17 -2.76 11.07
CA ALA A 49 12.78 -2.49 10.72
C ALA A 49 12.52 -2.80 9.23
N LEU A 50 11.33 -3.33 8.94
CA LEU A 50 10.90 -3.45 7.54
C LEU A 50 10.86 -2.05 6.91
N PRO A 51 11.33 -1.91 5.66
CA PRO A 51 11.29 -0.62 4.96
C PRO A 51 9.86 -0.16 4.68
N GLU A 52 8.91 -1.10 4.64
CA GLU A 52 7.51 -0.87 4.29
C GLU A 52 6.57 -1.57 5.27
N ASP A 53 5.39 -1.00 5.45
CA ASP A 53 4.33 -1.57 6.27
C ASP A 53 3.41 -2.44 5.41
N ILE A 54 3.71 -3.74 5.37
CA ILE A 54 2.98 -4.72 4.55
C ILE A 54 1.49 -4.77 4.92
N ALA A 55 1.15 -4.65 6.21
CA ALA A 55 -0.24 -4.68 6.65
C ALA A 55 -1.03 -3.46 6.18
N ASP A 56 -0.40 -2.28 6.15
CA ASP A 56 -1.01 -1.07 5.60
C ASP A 56 -1.20 -1.16 4.08
N ILE A 57 -0.23 -1.72 3.35
CA ILE A 57 -0.33 -1.96 1.91
C ILE A 57 -1.52 -2.90 1.61
N ILE A 58 -1.58 -4.06 2.27
CA ILE A 58 -2.69 -5.02 2.10
C ILE A 58 -4.04 -4.38 2.48
N GLY A 59 -4.08 -3.62 3.57
CA GLY A 59 -5.29 -2.89 3.97
C GLY A 59 -5.75 -1.90 2.89
N LYS A 60 -4.83 -1.14 2.29
CA LYS A 60 -5.13 -0.22 1.18
C LYS A 60 -5.66 -0.98 -0.04
N ASP A 61 -5.02 -2.07 -0.44
CA ASP A 61 -5.44 -2.86 -1.60
C ASP A 61 -6.85 -3.44 -1.41
N LEU A 62 -7.13 -4.00 -0.22
CA LEU A 62 -8.46 -4.52 0.12
C LEU A 62 -9.52 -3.43 0.13
N ARG A 63 -9.22 -2.24 0.67
CA ARG A 63 -10.13 -1.08 0.59
C ARG A 63 -10.35 -0.62 -0.85
N ASN A 64 -9.30 -0.56 -1.65
CA ASN A 64 -9.35 -0.13 -3.04
C ASN A 64 -10.15 -1.10 -3.93
N SER A 65 -10.27 -2.37 -3.53
CA SER A 65 -11.15 -3.34 -4.20
C SER A 65 -12.65 -2.99 -4.09
N GLY A 66 -13.03 -2.11 -3.16
CA GLY A 66 -14.43 -1.78 -2.86
C GLY A 66 -15.23 -2.90 -2.20
N THR A 67 -14.63 -4.08 -1.99
CA THR A 67 -15.27 -5.27 -1.41
C THR A 67 -15.11 -5.31 0.10
N PHE A 68 -14.01 -4.77 0.63
CA PHE A 68 -13.64 -4.89 2.04
C PHE A 68 -13.52 -3.54 2.73
N GLN A 69 -13.78 -3.55 4.03
CA GLN A 69 -13.58 -2.43 4.94
C GLN A 69 -12.56 -2.82 6.01
N PRO A 70 -11.27 -2.47 5.83
CA PRO A 70 -10.25 -2.74 6.82
C PRO A 70 -10.55 -2.04 8.15
N ILE A 71 -10.46 -2.79 9.25
CA ILE A 71 -10.57 -2.24 10.61
C ILE A 71 -9.31 -1.43 10.93
N ALA A 72 -9.47 -0.23 11.48
CA ALA A 72 -8.34 0.58 11.92
C ALA A 72 -7.58 -0.11 13.06
N ARG A 73 -6.25 -0.03 13.07
CA ARG A 73 -5.41 -0.75 14.05
C ARG A 73 -5.76 -0.45 15.51
N GLN A 74 -6.10 0.81 15.80
CA GLN A 74 -6.52 1.24 17.14
C GLN A 74 -7.85 0.61 17.61
N ASN A 75 -8.63 0.05 16.69
CA ASN A 75 -9.89 -0.61 16.97
C ASN A 75 -9.74 -2.14 17.03
N MET A 76 -8.54 -2.68 16.79
CA MET A 76 -8.26 -4.11 16.91
C MET A 76 -8.05 -4.46 18.39
N ILE A 77 -8.74 -5.50 18.86
CA ILE A 77 -8.61 -5.98 20.24
C ILE A 77 -7.28 -6.71 20.45
N SER A 78 -6.80 -7.43 19.43
CA SER A 78 -5.54 -8.16 19.44
C SER A 78 -4.81 -8.06 18.09
N GLN A 79 -3.50 -8.30 18.08
CA GLN A 79 -2.64 -8.27 16.88
C GLN A 79 -1.78 -9.54 16.84
N PRO A 80 -2.39 -10.71 16.60
CA PRO A 80 -1.67 -11.99 16.55
C PRO A 80 -0.64 -12.01 15.41
N ALA A 81 0.57 -12.46 15.73
CA ALA A 81 1.64 -12.71 14.77
C ALA A 81 1.64 -14.15 14.24
N GLN A 82 0.99 -15.06 14.96
CA GLN A 82 0.84 -16.48 14.59
C GLN A 82 -0.62 -16.90 14.57
N THR A 83 -0.95 -17.89 13.74
CA THR A 83 -2.31 -18.44 13.64
C THR A 83 -2.83 -18.98 14.98
N SER A 84 -1.96 -19.54 15.81
CA SER A 84 -2.30 -20.07 17.14
C SER A 84 -2.70 -18.98 18.15
N GLU A 85 -2.32 -17.73 17.91
CA GLU A 85 -2.62 -16.58 18.77
C GLU A 85 -3.99 -15.96 18.45
N VAL A 86 -4.65 -16.41 17.36
CA VAL A 86 -5.94 -15.88 16.93
C VAL A 86 -7.05 -16.34 17.85
N ILE A 87 -7.65 -15.40 18.58
CA ILE A 87 -8.85 -15.62 19.39
C ILE A 87 -10.07 -15.15 18.59
N TYR A 88 -10.83 -16.08 18.00
CA TYR A 88 -11.96 -15.76 17.12
C TYR A 88 -13.04 -14.87 17.76
N ARG A 89 -13.24 -14.97 19.07
CA ARG A 89 -14.19 -14.14 19.82
C ARG A 89 -13.84 -12.64 19.79
N ASP A 90 -12.57 -12.30 19.58
CA ASP A 90 -12.14 -10.89 19.51
C ASP A 90 -12.55 -10.21 18.19
N TRP A 91 -13.12 -10.97 17.24
CA TRP A 91 -13.43 -10.53 15.88
C TRP A 91 -14.90 -10.74 15.47
N SER A 92 -15.75 -11.18 16.41
CA SER A 92 -17.19 -11.43 16.21
C SER A 92 -18.07 -10.23 16.51
#